data_AF-A0A6L6C0I5-F1
#
_entry.id   AF-A0A6L6C0I5-F1
#
_cell.length_a   1.000
_cell.length_b   1.000
_cell.length_c   1.000
_cell.angle_alpha   90.00
_cell.angle_beta   90.00
_cell.angle_gamma   90.00
#
_symmetry.space_group_name_H-M   'P 1'
#
loop_
_entity.id
_entity.type
_entity.pdbx_description
1 polymer ?
#
loop_
_entity_poly.entity_id
_entity_poly.type
_entity_poly.pdbx_seq_one_letter_code
_entity_poly.pdbx_strand_id
1 'polypeptide(L)'
;MAQQQPLGGPQPDTSVPDTSAPDSPVTGADVAATYCATLIDEWVRLGLTDAVICPGSRSTPMALAAAQDVRVRVHVHHDERSASFMALGLGLATGRAAMLLCTSGTAAAQFHAAVIEAHQAFV
;
A
#
# COMPACT_ATOMS: atom_id res chain seq x y z
N MET A 1 -13.67 -11.36 -69.29
CA MET A 1 -12.32 -10.95 -68.85
C MET A 1 -12.47 -9.79 -67.89
N ALA A 2 -12.13 -10.01 -66.61
CA ALA A 2 -11.77 -9.02 -65.56
C ALA A 2 -11.82 -9.77 -64.21
N GLN A 3 -10.73 -10.49 -63.90
CA GLN A 3 -9.81 -10.22 -62.77
C GLN A 3 -10.41 -10.51 -61.38
N GLN A 4 -10.10 -11.72 -60.89
CA GLN A 4 -10.20 -12.09 -59.48
C GLN A 4 -9.15 -11.32 -58.68
N GLN A 5 -9.58 -10.60 -57.63
CA GLN A 5 -8.67 -10.10 -56.58
C GLN A 5 -8.29 -11.26 -55.65
N PRO A 6 -7.01 -11.40 -55.25
CA PRO A 6 -6.64 -12.42 -54.27
C PRO A 6 -7.09 -11.98 -52.87
N LEU A 7 -7.73 -12.88 -52.12
CA LEU A 7 -7.98 -12.69 -50.69
C LEU A 7 -6.63 -12.68 -49.97
N GLY A 8 -6.27 -11.56 -49.35
CA GLY A 8 -5.14 -11.48 -48.43
C GLY A 8 -5.40 -12.38 -47.23
N GLY A 9 -4.43 -13.25 -46.90
CA GLY A 9 -4.47 -14.03 -45.67
C GLY A 9 -4.38 -13.13 -44.43
N PRO A 10 -4.74 -13.64 -43.23
CA PRO A 10 -4.60 -12.88 -42.00
C PRO A 10 -3.13 -12.52 -41.78
N GLN A 11 -2.82 -11.22 -41.83
CA GLN A 11 -1.52 -10.73 -41.38
C GLN A 11 -1.41 -11.02 -39.87
N PRO A 12 -0.34 -11.67 -39.39
CA PRO A 12 -0.10 -11.76 -37.96
C PRO A 12 -0.03 -10.33 -37.41
N ASP A 13 -0.78 -10.07 -36.35
CA ASP A 13 -0.70 -8.82 -35.60
C ASP A 13 0.69 -8.76 -34.94
N THR A 14 1.65 -8.20 -35.68
CA THR A 14 2.99 -7.92 -35.19
C THR A 14 3.08 -6.52 -34.59
N SER A 15 1.97 -5.95 -34.11
CA SER A 15 2.05 -4.72 -33.31
C SER A 15 2.73 -5.05 -31.98
N VAL A 16 4.06 -4.93 -31.98
CA VAL A 16 4.82 -4.65 -30.77
C VAL A 16 4.13 -3.44 -30.13
N PRO A 17 3.74 -3.49 -28.84
CA PRO A 17 3.12 -2.35 -28.20
C PRO A 17 4.01 -1.13 -28.39
N ASP A 18 3.42 -0.11 -29.03
CA ASP A 18 4.09 1.12 -29.38
C ASP A 18 4.65 1.78 -28.11
N THR A 19 5.96 1.63 -27.89
CA THR A 19 6.68 2.22 -26.77
C THR A 19 7.07 3.68 -27.05
N SER A 20 6.51 4.29 -28.11
CA SER A 20 6.86 5.66 -28.55
C SER A 20 5.97 6.77 -28.01
N ALA A 21 4.98 6.46 -27.17
CA ALA A 21 4.29 7.50 -26.40
C ALA A 21 5.22 7.96 -25.26
N PRO A 22 5.50 9.28 -25.11
CA PRO A 22 6.15 9.75 -23.89
C PRO A 22 5.24 9.36 -22.71
N ASP A 23 5.82 8.68 -21.73
CA ASP A 23 5.16 8.44 -20.44
C ASP A 23 4.50 9.75 -20.01
N SER A 24 3.19 9.71 -19.74
CA SER A 24 2.52 10.85 -19.11
C SER A 24 3.37 11.29 -17.92
N PRO A 25 3.59 12.60 -17.71
CA PRO A 25 4.60 13.05 -16.75
C PRO A 25 4.28 12.45 -15.38
N VAL A 26 5.23 11.68 -14.84
CA VAL A 26 5.11 11.06 -13.50
C VAL A 26 4.77 12.16 -12.50
N THR A 27 3.59 12.06 -11.90
CA THR A 27 3.10 13.06 -10.96
C THR A 27 3.68 12.78 -9.57
N GLY A 28 3.62 13.78 -8.68
CA GLY A 28 3.98 13.55 -7.28
C GLY A 28 3.12 12.48 -6.60
N ALA A 29 1.88 12.29 -7.06
CA ALA A 29 1.00 11.23 -6.57
C ALA A 29 1.49 9.84 -7.00
N ASP A 30 1.96 9.70 -8.24
CA ASP A 30 2.51 8.44 -8.77
C ASP A 30 3.78 8.03 -8.02
N VAL A 31 4.65 9.00 -7.70
CA VAL A 31 5.85 8.77 -6.88
C VAL A 31 5.45 8.29 -5.48
N ALA A 32 4.52 8.97 -4.82
CA ALA A 32 4.08 8.62 -3.47
C ALA A 32 3.43 7.23 -3.41
N ALA A 33 2.60 6.89 -4.41
CA ALA A 33 1.96 5.59 -4.52
C ALA A 33 2.99 4.47 -4.70
N THR A 34 3.92 4.63 -5.65
CA THR A 34 4.97 3.64 -5.94
C THR A 34 5.90 3.44 -4.73
N TYR A 35 6.28 4.53 -4.07
CA TYR A 35 7.11 4.50 -2.86
C TYR A 35 6.42 3.74 -1.72
N CYS A 36 5.15 4.05 -1.43
CA CYS A 36 4.40 3.37 -0.38
C CYS A 36 4.17 1.89 -0.69
N ALA A 37 3.84 1.55 -1.94
CA ALA A 37 3.69 0.16 -2.37
C ALA A 37 4.99 -0.64 -2.17
N THR A 38 6.13 -0.04 -2.50
CA THR A 38 7.46 -0.65 -2.29
C THR A 38 7.73 -0.90 -0.81
N LEU A 39 7.43 0.08 0.06
CA LEU A 39 7.60 -0.09 1.51
C LEU A 39 6.72 -1.21 2.08
N ILE A 40 5.45 -1.27 1.67
CA ILE A 40 4.54 -2.33 2.11
C ILE A 40 5.05 -3.70 1.64
N ASP A 41 5.46 -3.84 0.38
CA ASP A 41 5.98 -5.10 -0.13
C ASP A 41 7.18 -5.59 0.69
N GLU A 42 8.15 -4.70 0.96
CA GLU A 42 9.33 -5.05 1.75
C GLU A 42 8.98 -5.38 3.22
N TRP A 43 8.08 -4.63 3.85
CA TRP A 43 7.64 -4.97 5.22
C TRP A 43 6.91 -6.32 5.27
N VAL A 44 6.10 -6.64 4.26
CA VAL A 44 5.45 -7.95 4.16
C VAL A 44 6.49 -9.06 3.97
N ARG A 45 7.53 -8.85 3.15
CA ARG A 45 8.65 -9.79 3.01
C ARG A 45 9.41 -10.01 4.33
N LEU A 46 9.42 -9.01 5.21
CA LEU A 46 9.97 -9.08 6.56
C LEU A 46 8.99 -9.68 7.60
N GLY A 47 7.77 -10.03 7.21
CA GLY A 47 6.80 -10.73 8.05
C GLY A 47 5.66 -9.87 8.59
N LEU A 48 5.46 -8.64 8.10
CA LEU A 48 4.29 -7.83 8.42
C LEU A 48 3.01 -8.52 7.90
N THR A 49 2.04 -8.74 8.80
CA THR A 49 0.74 -9.33 8.44
C THR A 49 -0.46 -8.46 8.80
N ASP A 50 -0.28 -7.44 9.63
CA ASP A 50 -1.35 -6.63 10.18
C ASP A 50 -1.04 -5.14 10.09
N ALA A 51 -2.00 -4.34 9.64
CA ALA A 51 -1.92 -2.89 9.61
C ALA A 51 -3.14 -2.26 10.28
N VAL A 52 -2.90 -1.48 11.34
CA VAL A 52 -3.93 -0.70 12.02
C VAL A 52 -3.88 0.73 11.50
N ILE A 53 -4.97 1.19 10.88
CA ILE A 53 -5.02 2.43 10.11
C ILE A 53 -6.06 3.38 10.68
N CYS A 54 -5.61 4.59 11.00
CA CYS A 54 -6.43 5.74 11.31
C CYS A 54 -6.58 6.62 10.06
N PRO A 55 -7.82 6.86 9.56
CA PRO A 55 -8.04 7.54 8.30
C PRO A 55 -7.46 8.97 8.24
N GLY A 56 -6.97 9.37 7.06
CA GLY A 56 -6.69 10.76 6.75
C GLY A 56 -6.08 10.99 5.37
N SER A 57 -6.24 12.20 4.85
CA SER A 57 -5.79 12.56 3.49
C SER A 57 -4.27 12.42 3.33
N ARG A 58 -3.51 12.87 4.35
CA ARG A 58 -2.05 12.72 4.52
C ARG A 58 -1.54 11.31 4.19
N SER A 59 -2.20 10.33 4.80
CA SER A 59 -1.77 8.93 4.87
C SER A 59 -2.37 8.06 3.76
N THR A 60 -3.15 8.64 2.84
CA THR A 60 -3.89 7.88 1.82
C THR A 60 -3.01 6.97 0.96
N PRO A 61 -1.84 7.41 0.42
CA PRO A 61 -1.01 6.54 -0.40
C PRO A 61 -0.55 5.27 0.34
N MET A 62 -0.16 5.42 1.60
CA MET A 62 0.26 4.31 2.46
C MET A 62 -0.91 3.40 2.84
N ALA A 63 -2.07 3.98 3.16
CA ALA A 63 -3.25 3.21 3.51
C ALA A 63 -3.78 2.38 2.32
N LEU A 64 -3.76 2.94 1.11
CA LEU A 64 -4.13 2.22 -0.10
C LEU A 64 -3.14 1.11 -0.43
N ALA A 65 -1.83 1.36 -0.31
CA ALA A 65 -0.81 0.33 -0.52
C ALA A 65 -1.01 -0.87 0.41
N ALA A 66 -1.26 -0.63 1.71
CA ALA A 66 -1.54 -1.69 2.67
C ALA A 66 -2.86 -2.43 2.37
N ALA A 67 -3.91 -1.71 1.96
CA ALA A 67 -5.22 -2.31 1.67
C ALA A 67 -5.27 -3.10 0.35
N GLN A 68 -4.38 -2.80 -0.60
CA GLN A 68 -4.28 -3.52 -1.87
C GLN A 68 -3.47 -4.82 -1.78
N ASP A 69 -2.64 -4.97 -0.76
CA ASP A 69 -1.85 -6.18 -0.55
C ASP A 69 -2.63 -7.23 0.25
N VAL A 70 -3.02 -8.33 -0.42
CA VAL A 70 -3.81 -9.43 0.18
C VAL A 70 -3.08 -10.15 1.33
N ARG A 71 -1.76 -9.95 1.49
CA ARG A 71 -0.97 -10.51 2.59
C ARG A 71 -1.10 -9.70 3.88
N VAL A 72 -1.63 -8.47 3.79
CA VAL A 72 -1.84 -7.57 4.92
C VAL A 72 -3.32 -7.53 5.31
N ARG A 73 -3.61 -7.86 6.57
CA ARG A 73 -4.93 -7.65 7.17
C ARG A 73 -5.02 -6.22 7.70
N VAL A 74 -5.92 -5.43 7.12
CA VAL A 74 -6.16 -4.04 7.52
C VAL A 74 -7.25 -3.93 8.58
N HIS A 75 -6.95 -3.23 9.67
CA HIS A 75 -7.88 -2.90 10.75
C HIS A 75 -8.06 -1.38 10.79
N VAL A 76 -9.27 -0.88 10.52
CA VAL A 76 -9.52 0.58 10.47
C VAL A 76 -10.09 1.05 11.80
N HIS A 77 -9.50 2.09 12.38
CA HIS A 77 -9.93 2.69 13.65
C HIS A 77 -10.01 4.21 13.53
N HIS A 78 -11.06 4.82 14.06
CA HIS A 78 -11.21 6.28 14.04
C HIS A 78 -10.48 7.00 15.17
N ASP A 79 -10.25 6.33 16.30
CA ASP A 79 -9.53 6.88 17.45
C ASP A 79 -8.09 6.34 17.47
N GLU A 80 -7.13 7.21 17.22
CA GLU A 80 -5.70 6.89 17.15
C GLU A 80 -5.17 6.26 18.44
N ARG A 81 -5.62 6.73 19.61
CA ARG A 81 -5.16 6.18 20.88
C ARG A 81 -5.61 4.73 21.00
N SER A 82 -6.88 4.45 20.72
CA SER A 82 -7.41 3.09 20.75
C SER A 82 -6.75 2.18 19.69
N ALA A 83 -6.51 2.72 18.49
CA ALA A 83 -5.81 2.02 17.41
C ALA A 83 -4.38 1.61 17.82
N SER A 84 -3.67 2.49 18.52
CA SER A 84 -2.30 2.21 18.95
C SER A 84 -2.20 1.05 19.95
N PHE A 85 -3.16 0.93 20.86
CA PHE A 85 -3.23 -0.22 21.78
C PHE A 85 -3.67 -1.50 21.07
N MET A 86 -4.47 -1.41 20.01
CA MET A 86 -4.76 -2.58 19.17
C MET A 86 -3.50 -3.09 18.45
N ALA A 87 -2.70 -2.18 17.87
CA ALA A 87 -1.42 -2.56 17.24
C ALA A 87 -0.45 -3.20 18.24
N LEU A 88 -0.32 -2.64 19.44
CA LEU A 88 0.45 -3.24 20.53
C LEU A 88 -0.07 -4.63 20.90
N GLY A 89 -1.39 -4.79 21.06
CA GLY A 89 -2.01 -6.07 21.37
C GLY A 89 -1.75 -7.13 20.29
N LEU A 90 -1.78 -6.74 19.01
CA LEU A 90 -1.40 -7.61 17.90
C LEU A 90 0.07 -8.05 18.00
N GLY A 91 0.98 -7.11 18.30
CA GLY A 91 2.39 -7.39 18.51
C GLY A 91 2.62 -8.41 19.63
N LEU A 92 2.01 -8.17 20.79
CA LEU A 92 2.07 -9.06 21.96
C LEU A 92 1.50 -10.45 21.67
N ALA A 93 0.35 -10.53 20.99
CA ALA A 93 -0.34 -11.79 20.76
C ALA A 93 0.33 -12.66 19.70
N THR A 94 0.98 -12.04 18.70
CA THR A 94 1.52 -12.75 17.54
C THR A 94 3.03 -12.91 17.56
N GLY A 95 3.74 -12.09 18.35
CA GLY A 95 5.20 -11.98 18.30
C GLY A 95 5.71 -11.37 16.98
N ARG A 96 4.85 -10.66 16.23
CA ARG A 96 5.18 -9.99 14.96
C ARG A 96 4.82 -8.53 15.04
N ALA A 97 5.64 -7.67 14.44
CA ALA A 97 5.32 -6.26 14.34
C ALA A 97 3.98 -6.04 13.60
N ALA A 98 3.15 -5.14 14.13
CA ALA A 98 1.96 -4.64 13.46
C ALA A 98 2.19 -3.19 13.03
N MET A 99 1.84 -2.87 11.79
CA MET A 99 1.95 -1.51 11.27
C MET A 99 0.88 -0.63 11.93
N LEU A 100 1.25 0.58 12.33
CA LEU A 100 0.34 1.57 12.89
C LEU A 100 0.44 2.86 12.07
N LEU A 101 -0.68 3.30 11.49
CA LEU A 101 -0.73 4.43 10.56
C LEU A 101 -1.76 5.47 11.01
N CYS A 102 -1.37 6.75 11.00
CA CYS A 102 -2.30 7.87 11.10
C CYS A 102 -1.89 8.99 10.13
N THR A 103 -2.76 10.00 9.99
CA THR A 103 -2.38 11.26 9.37
C THR A 103 -1.51 12.10 10.32
N SER A 104 -0.95 13.19 9.85
CA SER A 104 -0.16 14.11 10.70
C SER A 104 -1.05 15.02 11.56
N GLY A 105 -0.43 15.72 12.51
CA GLY A 105 -1.11 16.55 13.50
C GLY A 105 -1.15 15.82 14.84
N THR A 106 -2.19 16.09 15.65
CA THR A 106 -2.36 15.47 16.96
C THR A 106 -2.58 13.96 16.90
N ALA A 107 -3.04 13.44 15.76
CA ALA A 107 -3.20 12.02 15.49
C ALA A 107 -1.95 11.20 15.88
N ALA A 108 -0.75 11.67 15.50
CA ALA A 108 0.50 10.99 15.86
C ALA A 108 0.80 11.05 17.37
N ALA A 109 0.42 12.14 18.05
CA ALA A 109 0.63 12.28 19.49
C ALA A 109 -0.26 11.30 20.29
N GLN A 110 -1.44 10.96 19.76
CA GLN A 110 -2.34 10.00 20.40
C GLN A 110 -1.76 8.57 20.47
N PHE A 111 -0.76 8.24 19.67
CA PHE A 111 -0.05 6.95 19.74
C PHE A 111 0.91 6.86 20.93
N HIS A 112 1.26 7.97 21.57
CA HIS A 112 2.40 8.04 22.50
C HIS A 112 2.28 7.07 23.69
N ALA A 113 1.08 6.92 24.26
CA ALA A 113 0.86 6.02 25.38
C ALA A 113 1.18 4.55 25.03
N ALA A 114 0.73 4.08 23.86
CA ALA A 114 1.03 2.71 23.42
C ALA A 114 2.49 2.53 23.01
N VAL A 115 3.15 3.58 22.49
CA VAL A 115 4.59 3.53 22.18
C VAL A 115 5.43 3.37 23.46
N ILE A 116 5.09 4.11 24.52
CA ILE A 116 5.74 3.93 25.83
C ILE A 116 5.55 2.50 26.32
N GLU A 117 4.32 1.98 26.26
CA GLU A 117 4.03 0.62 26.71
C GLU A 117 4.75 -0.44 25.87
N ALA A 118 4.77 -0.30 24.54
CA ALA A 118 5.51 -1.17 23.63
C ALA A 118 7.00 -1.26 24.02
N HIS A 119 7.61 -0.11 24.33
CA HIS A 119 8.98 -0.07 24.82
C HIS A 119 9.17 -0.79 26.17
N GLN A 120 8.24 -0.64 27.11
CA GLN A 120 8.31 -1.35 28.40
C GLN A 120 8.07 -2.87 28.25
N ALA A 121 7.26 -3.26 27.27
CA ALA A 121 6.90 -4.65 26.99
C ALA A 121 7.87 -5.36 26.03
N PHE A 122 8.87 -4.65 25.50
CA PHE A 122 9.82 -5.15 24.48
C PHE A 122 9.13 -5.65 23.20
N VAL A 123 8.16 -4.88 22.71
CA VAL A 123 7.40 -5.14 21.48
C VAL A 123 7.64 -4.05 20.45
#